data_AF-A0AAU4EHF9-F1
#
_entry.id   AF-A0AAU4EHF9-F1
#
_cell.length_a   1.000
_cell.length_b   1.000
_cell.length_c   1.000
_cell.angle_alpha   90.00
_cell.angle_beta   90.00
_cell.angle_gamma   90.00
#
_symmetry.space_group_name_H-M   'P 1'
#
loop_
_entity.id
_entity.type
_entity.pdbx_description
1 polymer ?
#
loop_
_entity_poly.entity_id
_entity_poly.type
_entity_poly.pdbx_seq_one_letter_code
_entity_poly.pdbx_strand_id
1 'polypeptide(L)'
;MTATDVPALKATAPNFAMGKVSTVSRAAGQATLLTYQGDSAPNPVTGTVVRDAFEHYSFFQAGIHVDLTLSGPTNADNVDPWRTVTDSLSWS
;
A
#
# COMPACT_ATOMS: atom_id res chain seq x y z
N MET A 1 -10.92 3.57 -3.34
CA MET A 1 -10.12 3.32 -4.56
C MET A 1 -10.96 3.66 -5.77
N THR A 2 -10.42 4.50 -6.64
CA THR A 2 -11.04 5.03 -7.85
C THR A 2 -10.42 4.41 -9.10
N ALA A 3 -11.00 4.68 -10.27
CA ALA A 3 -10.50 4.17 -11.55
C ALA A 3 -9.10 4.72 -11.93
N THR A 4 -8.65 5.82 -11.31
CA THR A 4 -7.37 6.46 -11.61
C THR A 4 -6.23 6.00 -10.72
N ASP A 5 -6.50 5.31 -9.62
CA ASP A 5 -5.49 4.95 -8.62
C ASP A 5 -4.48 3.95 -9.18
N VAL A 6 -4.94 2.87 -9.82
CA VAL A 6 -4.05 1.84 -10.38
C VAL A 6 -3.15 2.41 -11.50
N PRO A 7 -3.67 3.17 -12.49
CA PRO A 7 -2.82 3.86 -13.46
C PRO A 7 -1.77 4.79 -12.81
N ALA A 8 -2.14 5.52 -11.76
CA ALA A 8 -1.22 6.41 -11.06
C ALA A 8 -0.10 5.63 -10.35
N LEU A 9 -0.43 4.55 -9.64
CA LEU A 9 0.55 3.69 -8.97
C LEU A 9 1.49 3.00 -9.97
N LYS A 10 0.96 2.57 -11.12
CA LYS A 10 1.79 2.00 -12.20
C LYS A 10 2.79 3.01 -12.76
N ALA A 11 2.44 4.29 -12.80
CA ALA A 11 3.32 5.33 -13.31
C ALA A 11 4.44 5.71 -12.32
N THR A 12 4.24 5.49 -11.02
CA THR A 12 5.18 5.92 -9.97
C THR A 12 6.03 4.77 -9.40
N ALA A 13 5.57 3.52 -9.48
CA ALA A 13 6.32 2.35 -9.04
C ALA A 13 7.08 1.70 -10.22
N PRO A 14 8.41 1.75 -10.26
CA PRO A 14 9.18 1.07 -11.29
C PRO A 14 8.93 -0.45 -11.23
N ASN A 15 8.90 -1.10 -12.40
CA ASN A 15 8.60 -2.54 -12.52
C ASN A 15 7.31 -2.97 -11.78
N PHE A 16 6.29 -2.10 -11.79
CA PHE A 16 4.98 -2.37 -11.21
C PHE A 16 4.41 -3.72 -11.69
N ALA A 17 4.08 -4.57 -10.73
CA ALA A 17 3.39 -5.83 -10.95
C ALA A 17 2.10 -5.85 -10.12
N MET A 18 0.96 -5.87 -10.80
CA MET A 18 -0.36 -5.89 -10.18
C MET A 18 -0.55 -7.16 -9.34
N GLY A 19 -1.06 -7.00 -8.12
CA GLY A 19 -1.53 -8.09 -7.28
C GLY A 19 -3.06 -8.15 -7.23
N LYS A 20 -3.61 -8.25 -6.03
CA LYS A 20 -5.04 -8.46 -5.79
C LYS A 20 -5.71 -7.18 -5.30
N VAL A 21 -6.93 -6.94 -5.77
CA VAL A 21 -7.87 -6.00 -5.14
C VAL A 21 -8.82 -6.78 -4.25
N SER A 22 -9.02 -6.32 -3.01
CA SER A 22 -9.94 -6.93 -2.06
C SER A 22 -10.52 -5.90 -1.10
N THR A 23 -11.56 -6.28 -0.37
CA THR A 23 -12.06 -5.48 0.75
C THR A 23 -11.63 -6.14 2.06
N VAL A 24 -11.14 -5.34 3.00
CA VAL A 24 -10.65 -5.79 4.31
C VAL A 24 -11.25 -4.94 5.42
N SER A 25 -11.40 -5.52 6.61
CA SER A 25 -11.79 -4.79 7.82
C SER A 25 -10.55 -4.35 8.58
N ARG A 26 -10.55 -3.10 9.04
CA ARG A 26 -9.56 -2.51 9.97
C ARG A 26 -10.27 -1.69 11.03
N ALA A 27 -9.54 -1.17 12.01
CA ALA A 27 -10.11 -0.33 13.07
C ALA A 27 -10.88 0.90 12.52
N ALA A 28 -10.40 1.52 11.44
CA ALA A 28 -11.08 2.64 10.76
C ALA A 28 -12.30 2.22 9.90
N GLY A 29 -12.70 0.94 9.91
CA GLY A 29 -13.80 0.39 9.11
C GLY A 29 -13.33 -0.44 7.91
N GLN A 30 -14.20 -0.54 6.90
CA GLN A 30 -13.91 -1.28 5.67
C GLN A 30 -12.98 -0.47 4.76
N ALA A 31 -11.93 -1.11 4.25
CA ALA A 31 -11.00 -0.54 3.28
C ALA A 31 -11.01 -1.35 1.99
N THR A 32 -10.78 -0.69 0.86
CA THR A 32 -10.34 -1.38 -0.36
C THR A 32 -8.83 -1.50 -0.31
N LEU A 33 -8.30 -2.72 -0.37
CA LEU A 33 -6.88 -3.04 -0.40
C LEU A 33 -6.46 -3.48 -1.79
N LEU A 34 -5.47 -2.80 -2.35
CA LEU A 34 -4.69 -3.26 -3.50
C LEU A 34 -3.32 -3.76 -3.03
N THR A 35 -2.98 -5.00 -3.38
CA THR A 35 -1.59 -5.47 -3.30
C THR A 35 -0.92 -5.32 -4.65
N TYR A 36 0.36 -4.95 -4.65
CA TYR A 36 1.20 -4.94 -5.85
C TYR A 36 2.67 -5.09 -5.46
N GLN A 37 3.54 -5.28 -6.44
CA GLN A 37 4.98 -5.22 -6.24
C GLN A 37 5.59 -4.15 -7.15
N GLY A 38 6.75 -3.65 -6.76
CA GLY A 38 7.52 -2.68 -7.51
C GLY A 38 8.93 -2.60 -6.98
N ASP A 39 9.82 -1.97 -7.71
CA ASP A 39 11.18 -1.75 -7.26
C ASP A 39 11.24 -0.55 -6.30
N SER A 40 12.07 -0.67 -5.27
CA SER A 40 12.34 0.40 -4.33
C SER A 40 13.02 1.58 -5.03
N ALA A 41 12.98 2.75 -4.40
CA ALA A 41 13.94 3.78 -4.74
C ALA A 41 15.37 3.26 -4.50
N PRO A 42 16.37 3.65 -5.32
CA PRO A 42 17.75 3.28 -5.06
C PRO A 42 18.18 3.78 -3.68
N ASN A 43 18.82 2.92 -2.90
CA ASN A 43 19.41 3.33 -1.63
C ASN A 43 20.43 4.45 -1.86
N PRO A 44 20.38 5.58 -1.12
CA PRO A 44 21.20 6.75 -1.42
C PRO A 44 22.70 6.55 -1.15
N VAL A 45 23.07 5.49 -0.42
CA VAL A 45 24.47 5.18 -0.09
C VAL A 45 24.99 4.05 -0.98
N THR A 46 24.23 2.97 -1.13
CA THR A 46 24.67 1.75 -1.83
C THR A 46 24.20 1.66 -3.27
N GLY A 47 23.26 2.51 -3.69
CA GLY A 47 22.60 2.43 -5.00
C GLY A 47 21.75 1.17 -5.21
N THR A 48 21.63 0.32 -4.19
CA THR A 48 20.92 -0.96 -4.29
C THR A 48 19.43 -0.71 -4.44
N VAL A 49 18.83 -1.41 -5.39
CA VAL A 49 17.38 -1.47 -5.63
C VAL A 49 16.90 -2.86 -5.23
N VAL A 50 15.84 -2.92 -4.44
CA VAL A 50 15.21 -4.19 -4.03
C VAL A 50 13.79 -4.26 -4.55
N ARG A 51 13.27 -5.48 -4.69
CA ARG A 51 11.87 -5.71 -5.04
C ARG A 51 11.02 -5.62 -3.77
N ASP A 52 10.14 -4.63 -3.72
CA ASP A 52 9.22 -4.39 -2.62
C ASP A 52 7.83 -4.98 -2.90
N ALA A 53 7.18 -5.45 -1.84
CA ALA A 53 5.75 -5.69 -1.79
C ALA A 53 5.05 -4.45 -1.23
N PHE A 54 3.89 -4.13 -1.78
CA PHE A 54 3.08 -2.98 -1.40
C PHE A 54 1.67 -3.40 -1.03
N GLU A 55 1.13 -2.75 0.00
CA GLU A 55 -0.28 -2.73 0.32
C GLU A 55 -0.79 -1.29 0.27
N HIS A 56 -1.74 -1.03 -0.61
CA HIS A 56 -2.38 0.27 -0.76
C HIS A 56 -3.84 0.16 -0.31
N TYR A 57 -4.12 0.75 0.85
CA TYR A 57 -5.43 0.80 1.46
C TYR A 57 -6.11 2.11 1.10
N SER A 58 -7.40 2.02 0.81
CA SER A 58 -8.24 3.16 0.50
C SER A 58 -9.48 3.15 1.39
N PHE A 59 -9.56 4.13 2.28
CA PHE A 59 -10.62 4.33 3.26
C PHE A 59 -11.50 5.51 2.88
N PHE A 60 -12.78 5.42 3.18
CA PHE A 60 -13.71 6.52 2.98
C PHE A 60 -14.70 6.61 4.13
N GLN A 61 -14.80 7.77 4.77
CA GLN A 61 -15.81 8.04 5.78
C GLN A 61 -16.26 9.50 5.70
N ALA A 62 -17.58 9.71 5.65
CA ALA A 62 -18.19 11.04 5.71
C ALA A 62 -17.61 12.08 4.73
N GLY A 63 -17.29 11.67 3.50
CA GLY A 63 -16.72 12.58 2.48
C GLY A 63 -15.20 12.72 2.54
N ILE A 64 -14.54 12.13 3.54
CA ILE A 64 -13.08 12.11 3.67
C ILE A 64 -12.56 10.81 3.07
N HIS A 65 -11.56 10.94 2.20
CA HIS A 65 -10.83 9.84 1.58
C HIS A 65 -9.40 9.82 2.12
N VAL A 66 -8.94 8.67 2.60
CA VAL A 66 -7.57 8.44 3.04
C VAL A 66 -7.00 7.26 2.28
N ASP A 67 -5.85 7.46 1.65
CA ASP A 67 -5.04 6.38 1.10
C ASP A 67 -3.80 6.16 1.95
N LEU A 68 -3.57 4.90 2.35
CA LEU A 68 -2.42 4.47 3.14
C LEU A 68 -1.64 3.43 2.33
N THR A 69 -0.40 3.76 1.97
CA THR A 69 0.50 2.84 1.27
C THR A 69 1.60 2.37 2.21
N LEU A 70 1.74 1.06 2.35
CA LEU A 70 2.81 0.42 3.10
C LEU A 70 3.66 -0.38 2.13
N SER A 71 4.98 -0.34 2.32
CA SER A 71 5.93 -1.06 1.47
C SER A 71 7.08 -1.64 2.27
N GLY A 72 7.69 -2.68 1.73
CA GLY A 72 8.90 -3.30 2.26
C GLY A 72 9.37 -4.45 1.38
N PRO A 73 10.57 -4.98 1.62
CA PRO A 73 11.14 -6.03 0.77
C PRO A 73 10.20 -7.21 0.64
N THR A 74 10.12 -7.75 -0.58
CA THR A 74 9.43 -9.02 -0.81
C THR A 74 10.01 -10.12 0.08
N ASN A 75 9.13 -10.97 0.62
CA ASN A 75 9.44 -12.05 1.58
C ASN A 75 9.85 -11.59 2.99
N ALA A 76 9.85 -10.29 3.28
CA ALA A 76 9.94 -9.83 4.67
C ALA A 76 8.64 -10.15 5.42
N ASP A 77 8.77 -10.41 6.72
CA ASP A 77 7.62 -10.59 7.60
C ASP A 77 7.02 -9.22 7.97
N ASN A 78 6.14 -8.75 7.09
CA ASN A 78 5.53 -7.42 7.22
C ASN A 78 4.10 -7.45 7.75
N VAL A 79 3.50 -8.64 7.93
CA VAL A 79 2.06 -8.80 8.17
C VAL A 79 1.62 -8.11 9.46
N ASP A 80 2.27 -8.41 10.58
CA ASP A 80 1.92 -7.85 11.88
C ASP A 80 2.24 -6.35 12.02
N PRO A 81 3.42 -5.86 11.56
CA PRO A 81 3.70 -4.43 11.52
C PRO A 81 2.70 -3.64 10.67
N TRP A 82 2.37 -4.13 9.47
CA TRP A 82 1.44 -3.44 8.58
C TRP A 82 0.03 -3.40 9.15
N ARG A 83 -0.43 -4.51 9.74
CA ARG A 83 -1.70 -4.54 10.44
C ARG A 83 -1.73 -3.53 11.58
N THR A 84 -0.68 -3.47 12.41
CA THR A 84 -0.58 -2.50 13.52
C THR A 84 -0.72 -1.06 13.03
N VAL A 85 -0.04 -0.69 11.95
CA VAL A 85 -0.16 0.65 11.36
C VAL A 85 -1.57 0.90 10.84
N THR A 86 -2.14 -0.03 10.07
CA THR A 86 -3.48 0.14 9.50
C THR A 86 -4.59 0.19 10.55
N ASP A 87 -4.44 -0.53 11.66
CA ASP A 87 -5.37 -0.53 12.79
C ASP A 87 -5.18 0.69 13.71
N SER A 88 -4.11 1.47 13.56
CA SER A 88 -3.93 2.74 14.28
C SER A 88 -4.68 3.91 13.64
N LEU A 89 -5.14 3.78 12.39
CA LEU A 89 -5.94 4.80 11.71
C LEU A 89 -7.29 4.93 12.43
N SER A 90 -7.68 6.16 12.74
CA SER A 90 -8.96 6.49 13.35
C SER A 90 -9.49 7.83 12.82
N TRP A 91 -10.80 8.02 12.90
CA TRP A 91 -11.48 9.24 12.49
C TRP A 91 -11.67 10.13 13.72
N SER A 92 -11.42 11.44 13.55
CA SER A 92 -11.58 12.46 14.60
C SER A 92 -12.44 13.61 14.11
#